data_AF-A0A3Q9NCU8-F1
#
_entry.id   AF-A0A3Q9NCU8-F1
#
_cell.length_a   1.000
_cell.length_b   1.000
_cell.length_c   1.000
_cell.angle_alpha   90.00
_cell.angle_beta   90.00
_cell.angle_gamma   90.00
#
_symmetry.space_group_name_H-M   'P 1'
#
loop_
_entity.id
_entity.type
_entity.pdbx_description
1 polymer ?
#
loop_
_entity_poly.entity_id
_entity_poly.type
_entity_poly.pdbx_seq_one_letter_code
_entity_poly.pdbx_strand_id
1 'polypeptide(L)'
;EKELLPGFHQFEWQPALKNVSASCNVGIINGLSGWTSTVDDSPADTITRRFRYDVALVSALKDLEEDIMEGLQESGMEDSACTSGFNVMIKESCDGMGDVSEKHGGGPAVPEKAVRFSFTIMSVSVKAEGKEEVAIFTEPKPNSELSCKPLCLTFVDESDHETLTAVLGPIVAERTAMKESRLIVSIGGLPRSFRFHFRGTGYDEKMVREMEGLEASGSTYVCTLCDSTRAEASQNMVLHSVTRSHDENLERYEIWRTNPFSESAEELRDRVKGVSAKPFMETQPTLDALHCDIGNAIEFYKIFQDEIGEVFQKVNPSREERRSWRAAL
;
A
#
# COMPACT_ATOMS: atom_id res chain seq x y z
N GLU A 1 -0.64 -24.60 -15.53
CA GLU A 1 -0.49 -23.13 -15.46
C GLU A 1 -1.78 -22.36 -15.74
N LYS A 2 -2.54 -22.63 -16.81
CA LYS A 2 -3.74 -21.84 -17.14
C LYS A 2 -4.78 -21.78 -16.03
N GLU A 3 -4.94 -22.88 -15.30
CA GLU A 3 -5.82 -22.98 -14.13
C GLU A 3 -5.35 -22.12 -12.95
N LEU A 4 -4.03 -21.93 -12.81
CA LEU A 4 -3.42 -21.18 -11.71
C LEU A 4 -3.39 -19.67 -11.97
N LEU A 5 -3.64 -19.24 -13.21
CA LEU A 5 -3.59 -17.83 -13.60
C LEU A 5 -4.94 -17.14 -13.39
N PRO A 6 -4.94 -15.84 -13.06
CA PRO A 6 -6.16 -15.04 -13.03
C PRO A 6 -6.92 -15.12 -14.37
N GLY A 7 -8.24 -15.25 -14.28
CA GLY A 7 -9.14 -15.32 -15.43
C GLY A 7 -9.66 -16.72 -15.76
N PHE A 8 -9.40 -17.71 -14.91
CA PHE A 8 -9.84 -19.10 -15.10
C PHE A 8 -11.14 -19.44 -14.36
N HIS A 9 -11.22 -19.13 -13.06
CA HIS A 9 -12.36 -19.51 -12.23
C HIS A 9 -13.56 -18.57 -12.40
N GLN A 10 -14.76 -19.13 -12.36
CA GLN A 10 -16.01 -18.37 -12.36
C GLN A 10 -16.32 -17.83 -10.95
N PHE A 11 -16.80 -16.59 -10.87
CA PHE A 11 -17.20 -15.92 -9.65
C PHE A 11 -18.17 -14.78 -9.95
N GLU A 12 -18.83 -14.27 -8.92
CA GLU A 12 -19.67 -13.07 -9.02
C GLU A 12 -19.59 -12.23 -7.75
N TRP A 13 -20.01 -10.97 -7.84
CA TRP A 13 -20.06 -10.03 -6.73
C TRP A 13 -21.50 -9.63 -6.42
N GLN A 14 -21.87 -9.60 -5.14
CA GLN A 14 -23.19 -9.24 -4.67
C GLN A 14 -23.13 -8.16 -3.57
N PRO A 15 -23.60 -6.92 -3.83
CA PRO A 15 -24.08 -6.40 -5.13
C PRO A 15 -22.96 -6.30 -6.18
N ALA A 16 -23.32 -6.14 -7.46
CA ALA A 16 -22.33 -5.97 -8.53
C ALA A 16 -21.40 -4.77 -8.25
N LEU A 17 -20.12 -4.92 -8.57
CA LEU A 17 -19.12 -3.88 -8.36
C LEU A 17 -19.42 -2.65 -9.24
N LYS A 18 -19.39 -1.46 -8.64
CA LYS A 18 -19.56 -0.20 -9.35
C LYS A 18 -18.35 0.05 -10.25
N ASN A 19 -18.57 0.41 -11.51
CA ASN A 19 -17.51 0.78 -12.48
C ASN A 19 -16.46 -0.32 -12.76
N VAL A 20 -16.76 -1.59 -12.44
CA VAL A 20 -15.89 -2.74 -12.75
C VAL A 20 -16.65 -3.70 -13.67
N SER A 21 -15.98 -4.23 -14.69
CA SER A 21 -16.60 -5.17 -15.64
C SER A 21 -16.98 -6.49 -14.97
N ALA A 22 -18.16 -7.03 -15.31
CA ALA A 22 -18.63 -8.32 -14.80
C ALA A 22 -17.92 -9.54 -15.43
N SER A 23 -17.08 -9.36 -16.45
CA SER A 23 -16.35 -10.47 -17.08
C SER A 23 -15.32 -11.05 -16.12
N CYS A 24 -15.42 -12.34 -15.80
CA CYS A 24 -14.44 -13.06 -14.96
C CYS A 24 -13.22 -13.58 -15.74
N ASN A 25 -13.30 -13.66 -17.08
CA ASN A 25 -12.30 -14.31 -17.94
C ASN A 25 -11.26 -13.31 -18.48
N VAL A 26 -10.70 -12.45 -17.62
CA VAL A 26 -9.71 -11.44 -17.99
C VAL A 26 -8.35 -11.81 -17.41
N GLY A 27 -7.35 -11.96 -18.28
CA GLY A 27 -5.96 -12.24 -17.89
C GLY A 27 -5.13 -10.98 -17.66
N ILE A 28 -3.89 -10.99 -18.14
CA ILE A 28 -3.01 -9.81 -18.09
C ILE A 28 -3.57 -8.69 -18.97
N ILE A 29 -3.71 -7.50 -18.40
CA ILE A 29 -4.17 -6.30 -19.10
C ILE A 29 -3.07 -5.23 -19.15
N ASN A 30 -3.18 -4.34 -20.14
CA ASN A 30 -2.35 -3.14 -20.19
C ASN A 30 -2.82 -2.16 -19.09
N GLY A 31 -1.93 -1.80 -18.17
CA GLY A 31 -2.25 -0.93 -17.04
C GLY A 31 -2.63 0.50 -17.45
N LEU A 32 -2.31 0.94 -18.67
CA LEU A 32 -2.72 2.24 -19.23
C LEU A 32 -4.24 2.40 -19.30
N SER A 33 -5.01 1.31 -19.22
CA SER A 33 -6.47 1.34 -19.03
C SER A 33 -7.24 2.22 -20.02
N GLY A 34 -6.76 2.30 -21.27
CA GLY A 34 -7.40 3.07 -22.35
C GLY A 34 -6.87 4.48 -22.55
N TRP A 35 -5.73 4.85 -21.95
CA TRP A 35 -5.06 6.12 -22.20
C TRP A 35 -4.86 6.34 -23.71
N THR A 36 -5.45 7.42 -24.23
CA THR A 36 -5.34 7.79 -25.64
C THR A 36 -3.90 8.21 -25.94
N SER A 37 -3.25 7.51 -26.87
CA SER A 37 -1.91 7.86 -27.34
C SER A 37 -2.01 8.86 -28.50
N THR A 38 -2.59 10.04 -28.26
CA THR A 38 -2.59 11.15 -29.22
C THR A 38 -1.44 12.12 -28.90
N VAL A 39 -0.97 12.86 -29.90
CA VAL A 39 0.14 13.81 -29.73
C VAL A 39 -0.30 15.07 -28.96
N ASP A 40 -1.62 15.34 -28.95
CA ASP A 40 -2.20 16.52 -28.29
C ASP A 40 -2.47 16.29 -26.80
N ASP A 41 -2.57 15.02 -26.37
CA ASP A 41 -2.81 14.62 -24.97
C ASP A 41 -1.48 14.43 -24.20
N SER A 42 -1.55 14.32 -22.87
CA SER A 42 -0.39 13.96 -22.05
C SER A 42 0.21 12.62 -22.52
N PRO A 43 1.54 12.53 -22.69
CA PRO A 43 2.19 11.33 -23.21
C PRO A 43 1.94 10.10 -22.33
N ALA A 44 1.58 8.98 -22.96
CA ALA A 44 1.48 7.68 -22.29
C ALA A 44 2.84 6.95 -22.29
N ASP A 45 3.90 7.65 -21.87
CA ASP A 45 5.30 7.19 -21.92
C ASP A 45 5.65 6.26 -20.74
N THR A 46 4.78 5.30 -20.46
CA THR A 46 5.02 4.24 -19.48
C THR A 46 4.59 2.88 -20.01
N ILE A 47 5.31 1.85 -19.61
CA ILE A 47 4.95 0.46 -19.90
C ILE A 47 4.46 -0.17 -18.60
N THR A 48 3.20 -0.59 -18.60
CA THR A 48 2.55 -1.16 -17.43
C THR A 48 1.73 -2.41 -17.76
N ARG A 49 1.79 -3.41 -16.89
CA ARG A 49 0.97 -4.63 -16.97
C ARG A 49 0.42 -4.95 -15.59
N ARG A 50 -0.85 -5.30 -15.55
CA ARG A 50 -1.53 -5.69 -14.32
C ARG A 50 -2.52 -6.81 -14.53
N PHE A 51 -2.95 -7.43 -13.44
CA PHE A 51 -4.21 -8.15 -13.39
C PHE A 51 -5.33 -7.22 -12.93
N ARG A 52 -6.57 -7.53 -13.31
CA ARG A 52 -7.74 -6.93 -12.66
C ARG A 52 -7.84 -7.47 -11.24
N TYR A 53 -8.05 -6.59 -10.26
CA TYR A 53 -7.76 -6.89 -8.86
C TYR A 53 -8.70 -7.96 -8.29
N ASP A 54 -10.00 -7.86 -8.57
CA ASP A 54 -10.98 -8.89 -8.20
C ASP A 54 -10.63 -10.26 -8.78
N VAL A 55 -10.22 -10.34 -10.05
CA VAL A 55 -9.83 -11.59 -10.70
C VAL A 55 -8.56 -12.18 -10.06
N ALA A 56 -7.58 -11.33 -9.73
CA ALA A 56 -6.36 -11.75 -9.04
C ALA A 56 -6.66 -12.26 -7.62
N LEU A 57 -7.55 -11.59 -6.88
CA LEU A 57 -7.98 -12.02 -5.55
C LEU A 57 -8.71 -13.36 -5.60
N VAL A 58 -9.59 -13.57 -6.57
CA VAL A 58 -10.28 -14.87 -6.76
C VAL A 58 -9.27 -15.97 -7.05
N SER A 59 -8.31 -15.73 -7.94
CA SER A 59 -7.24 -16.68 -8.25
C SER A 59 -6.41 -17.01 -7.00
N ALA A 60 -6.06 -15.99 -6.21
CA ALA A 60 -5.31 -16.15 -4.97
C ALA A 60 -6.09 -16.90 -3.89
N LEU A 61 -7.40 -16.66 -3.77
CA LEU A 61 -8.25 -17.34 -2.81
C LEU A 61 -8.51 -18.80 -3.22
N LYS A 62 -8.58 -19.06 -4.53
CA LYS A 62 -8.70 -20.39 -5.11
C LYS A 62 -7.46 -21.25 -4.90
N ASP A 63 -6.29 -20.64 -4.96
CA ASP A 63 -5.00 -21.26 -4.63
C ASP A 63 -4.97 -21.76 -3.16
N LEU A 64 -5.73 -21.11 -2.27
CA LEU A 64 -5.88 -21.50 -0.85
C LEU A 64 -7.06 -22.45 -0.59
N GLU A 65 -7.68 -23.03 -1.62
CA GLU A 65 -8.88 -23.87 -1.45
C GLU A 65 -8.62 -25.07 -0.54
N GLU A 66 -7.48 -25.74 -0.69
CA GLU A 66 -7.11 -26.90 0.16
C GLU A 66 -6.92 -26.48 1.62
N ASP A 67 -6.14 -25.42 1.88
CA ASP A 67 -5.90 -24.90 3.24
C ASP A 67 -7.19 -24.42 3.92
N ILE A 68 -8.08 -23.75 3.16
CA ILE A 68 -9.38 -23.30 3.68
C ILE A 68 -10.24 -24.50 4.07
N MET A 69 -10.26 -25.56 3.24
CA MET A 69 -11.05 -26.75 3.52
C MET A 69 -10.50 -27.54 4.70
N GLU A 70 -9.18 -27.67 4.82
CA GLU A 70 -8.51 -28.26 5.99
C GLU A 70 -8.83 -27.47 7.27
N GLY A 71 -8.68 -26.14 7.25
CA GLY A 71 -8.99 -25.30 8.40
C GLY A 71 -10.46 -25.34 8.83
N LEU A 72 -11.39 -25.50 7.87
CA LEU A 72 -12.81 -25.71 8.16
C LEU A 72 -13.06 -27.06 8.85
N GLN A 73 -12.37 -28.11 8.40
CA GLN A 73 -12.45 -29.45 9.00
C GLN A 73 -11.91 -29.44 10.44
N GLU A 74 -10.71 -28.91 10.64
CA GLU A 74 -10.08 -28.81 11.96
C GLU A 74 -10.91 -27.98 12.96
N SER A 75 -11.58 -26.95 12.47
CA SER A 75 -12.43 -26.08 13.27
C SER A 75 -13.83 -26.65 13.54
N GLY A 76 -14.16 -27.83 12.99
CA GLY A 76 -15.51 -28.42 13.08
C GLY A 76 -16.60 -27.58 12.40
N MET A 77 -16.23 -26.83 11.35
CA MET A 77 -17.08 -25.93 10.57
C MET A 77 -17.37 -26.46 9.15
N GLU A 78 -17.09 -27.74 8.90
CA GLU A 78 -17.27 -28.43 7.61
C GLU A 78 -18.71 -28.45 7.09
N ASP A 79 -19.70 -28.22 7.95
CA ASP A 79 -21.12 -28.32 7.63
C ASP A 79 -21.52 -27.42 6.45
N SER A 80 -22.43 -27.92 5.62
CA SER A 80 -23.14 -27.18 4.54
C SER A 80 -23.82 -25.87 4.99
N ALA A 81 -23.86 -25.61 6.30
CA ALA A 81 -24.34 -24.36 6.90
C ALA A 81 -23.32 -23.21 6.81
N CYS A 82 -22.01 -23.49 6.76
CA CYS A 82 -20.94 -22.48 6.78
C CYS A 82 -20.59 -21.97 5.37
N THR A 83 -21.59 -21.51 4.62
CA THR A 83 -21.40 -20.98 3.25
C THR A 83 -21.31 -19.45 3.21
N SER A 84 -21.50 -18.77 4.33
CA SER A 84 -21.44 -17.31 4.40
C SER A 84 -20.71 -16.83 5.65
N GLY A 85 -20.36 -15.54 5.66
CA GLY A 85 -19.68 -14.93 6.80
C GLY A 85 -18.17 -15.10 6.79
N PHE A 86 -17.56 -15.42 5.64
CA PHE A 86 -16.11 -15.41 5.52
C PHE A 86 -15.59 -13.98 5.44
N ASN A 87 -14.51 -13.71 6.16
CA ASN A 87 -13.74 -12.47 6.08
C ASN A 87 -12.32 -12.82 5.62
N VAL A 88 -11.82 -12.07 4.65
CA VAL A 88 -10.46 -12.23 4.12
C VAL A 88 -9.69 -10.95 4.42
N MET A 89 -8.59 -11.07 5.15
CA MET A 89 -7.70 -9.94 5.41
C MET A 89 -6.61 -9.89 4.34
N ILE A 90 -6.50 -8.77 3.64
CA ILE A 90 -5.54 -8.55 2.57
C ILE A 90 -4.52 -7.51 3.03
N LYS A 91 -3.23 -7.88 3.02
CA LYS A 91 -2.13 -6.92 3.11
C LYS A 91 -1.82 -6.41 1.71
N GLU A 92 -1.91 -5.11 1.50
CA GLU A 92 -1.47 -4.45 0.26
C GLU A 92 -0.09 -3.84 0.46
N SER A 93 0.72 -3.85 -0.60
CA SER A 93 2.09 -3.32 -0.56
C SER A 93 2.46 -2.74 -1.91
N CYS A 94 3.10 -1.56 -1.90
CA CYS A 94 3.60 -0.91 -3.10
C CYS A 94 4.95 -0.29 -2.79
N ASP A 95 5.92 -0.54 -3.66
CA ASP A 95 7.30 -0.12 -3.47
C ASP A 95 7.92 0.32 -4.80
N GLY A 96 8.77 1.34 -4.72
CA GLY A 96 9.56 1.87 -5.84
C GLY A 96 10.94 1.24 -5.88
N MET A 97 11.38 0.85 -7.08
CA MET A 97 12.68 0.24 -7.33
C MET A 97 13.47 1.13 -8.30
N GLY A 98 14.66 1.55 -7.86
CA GLY A 98 15.65 2.22 -8.70
C GLY A 98 16.52 1.25 -9.51
N ASP A 99 17.41 1.82 -10.31
CA ASP A 99 18.46 1.11 -11.05
C ASP A 99 17.95 -0.02 -11.97
N VAL A 100 16.80 0.20 -12.61
CA VAL A 100 16.18 -0.74 -13.55
C VAL A 100 16.58 -0.37 -14.97
N SER A 101 17.64 -0.98 -15.50
CA SER A 101 18.19 -0.60 -16.82
C SER A 101 17.17 -0.66 -17.95
N GLU A 102 17.08 0.43 -18.72
CA GLU A 102 16.26 0.50 -19.91
C GLU A 102 16.80 -0.45 -21.00
N LYS A 103 15.89 -1.09 -21.73
CA LYS A 103 16.25 -1.91 -22.89
C LYS A 103 16.19 -1.07 -24.16
N HIS A 104 17.14 -1.29 -25.06
CA HIS A 104 16.95 -0.92 -26.46
C HIS A 104 15.68 -1.58 -27.01
N GLY A 105 14.91 -0.86 -27.84
CA GLY A 105 13.65 -1.38 -28.36
C GLY A 105 12.93 -0.39 -29.28
N GLY A 106 11.69 -0.72 -29.64
CA GLY A 106 10.84 0.12 -30.50
C GLY A 106 10.21 1.33 -29.80
N GLY A 107 10.52 1.56 -28.52
CA GLY A 107 9.92 2.59 -27.68
C GLY A 107 8.61 2.15 -26.99
N PRO A 108 7.98 3.03 -26.19
CA PRO A 108 8.44 4.41 -25.87
C PRO A 108 9.70 4.41 -25.00
N ALA A 109 10.34 5.58 -24.86
CA ALA A 109 11.39 5.75 -23.85
C ALA A 109 10.75 5.62 -22.46
N VAL A 110 11.41 4.91 -21.55
CA VAL A 110 10.88 4.64 -20.21
C VAL A 110 11.93 4.97 -19.13
N PRO A 111 11.52 5.37 -17.92
CA PRO A 111 12.46 5.65 -16.85
C PRO A 111 13.18 4.38 -16.39
N GLU A 112 14.41 4.52 -15.90
CA GLU A 112 15.17 3.43 -15.27
C GLU A 112 14.75 3.14 -13.81
N LYS A 113 13.44 3.28 -13.57
CA LYS A 113 12.77 3.05 -12.29
C LYS A 113 11.48 2.27 -12.53
N ALA A 114 11.11 1.43 -11.58
CA ALA A 114 9.87 0.66 -11.65
C ALA A 114 9.12 0.74 -10.33
N VAL A 115 7.79 0.72 -10.39
CA VAL A 115 6.94 0.55 -9.21
C VAL A 115 6.23 -0.80 -9.31
N ARG A 116 6.21 -1.52 -8.20
CA ARG A 116 5.53 -2.81 -8.07
C ARG A 116 4.45 -2.71 -7.01
N PHE A 117 3.20 -2.95 -7.42
CA PHE A 117 2.07 -3.12 -6.52
C PHE A 117 1.75 -4.61 -6.36
N SER A 118 1.52 -5.04 -5.13
CA SER A 118 1.32 -6.45 -4.76
C SER A 118 0.37 -6.58 -3.58
N PHE A 119 -0.11 -7.80 -3.34
CA PHE A 119 -0.93 -8.12 -2.18
C PHE A 119 -0.63 -9.52 -1.65
N THR A 120 -1.03 -9.76 -0.40
CA THR A 120 -0.95 -11.06 0.27
C THR A 120 -2.25 -11.30 1.03
N ILE A 121 -2.81 -12.50 0.91
CA ILE A 121 -3.91 -12.94 1.79
C ILE A 121 -3.28 -13.27 3.14
N MET A 122 -3.55 -12.46 4.16
CA MET A 122 -2.99 -12.61 5.50
C MET A 122 -3.75 -13.64 6.32
N SER A 123 -5.08 -13.64 6.21
CA SER A 123 -5.93 -14.59 6.92
C SER A 123 -7.29 -14.73 6.24
N VAL A 124 -7.90 -15.88 6.48
CA VAL A 124 -9.31 -16.16 6.19
C VAL A 124 -9.95 -16.58 7.51
N SER A 125 -11.03 -15.92 7.89
CA SER A 125 -11.84 -16.28 9.06
C SER A 125 -13.29 -16.47 8.64
N VAL A 126 -14.07 -17.14 9.49
CA VAL A 126 -15.50 -17.35 9.28
C VAL A 126 -16.26 -16.99 10.55
N LYS A 127 -17.37 -16.27 10.39
CA LYS A 127 -18.31 -15.97 11.46
C LYS A 127 -19.68 -16.56 11.14
N ALA A 128 -19.98 -17.71 11.76
CA ALA A 128 -21.30 -18.33 11.70
C ALA A 128 -22.32 -17.56 12.57
N GLU A 129 -23.62 -17.65 12.23
CA GLU A 129 -24.68 -16.98 13.00
C GLU A 129 -24.66 -17.39 14.48
N GLY A 130 -24.63 -16.40 15.36
CA GLY A 130 -24.64 -16.61 16.82
C GLY A 130 -23.34 -17.18 17.42
N LYS A 131 -22.26 -17.33 16.62
CA LYS A 131 -20.94 -17.78 17.09
C LYS A 131 -19.89 -16.68 16.97
N GLU A 132 -18.80 -16.86 17.72
CA GLU A 132 -17.59 -16.06 17.57
C GLU A 132 -16.92 -16.32 16.22
N GLU A 133 -16.12 -15.35 15.78
CA GLU A 133 -15.32 -15.47 14.57
C GLU A 133 -14.16 -16.46 14.79
N VAL A 134 -13.99 -17.39 13.85
CA VAL A 134 -12.94 -18.43 13.91
C VAL A 134 -11.98 -18.23 12.74
N ALA A 135 -10.69 -18.20 13.02
CA ALA A 135 -9.65 -18.18 11.98
C ALA A 135 -9.55 -19.56 11.33
N ILE A 136 -9.66 -19.60 10.00
CA ILE A 136 -9.58 -20.82 9.17
C ILE A 136 -8.20 -20.94 8.54
N PHE A 137 -7.64 -19.82 8.10
CA PHE A 137 -6.29 -19.76 7.54
C PHE A 137 -5.59 -18.52 8.09
N THR A 138 -4.29 -18.63 8.37
CA THR A 138 -3.40 -17.51 8.67
C THR A 138 -2.07 -17.78 8.00
N GLU A 139 -1.59 -16.82 7.21
CA GLU A 139 -0.32 -16.93 6.48
C GLU A 139 0.84 -17.15 7.46
N PRO A 140 1.52 -18.31 7.44
CA PRO A 140 2.55 -18.64 8.42
C PRO A 140 3.82 -17.80 8.26
N LYS A 141 4.10 -17.32 7.04
CA LYS A 141 5.31 -16.53 6.72
C LYS A 141 4.93 -15.29 5.91
N PRO A 142 4.31 -14.27 6.53
CA PRO A 142 3.77 -13.10 5.83
C PRO A 142 4.86 -12.18 5.24
N ASN A 143 6.12 -12.41 5.60
CA ASN A 143 7.29 -11.70 5.08
C ASN A 143 8.07 -12.52 4.04
N SER A 144 7.60 -13.72 3.68
CA SER A 144 8.18 -14.46 2.56
C SER A 144 7.72 -13.85 1.24
N GLU A 145 8.64 -13.76 0.29
CA GLU A 145 8.40 -13.45 -1.10
C GLU A 145 7.39 -14.42 -1.76
N LEU A 146 7.28 -15.66 -1.27
CA LEU A 146 6.40 -16.68 -1.84
C LEU A 146 4.91 -16.36 -1.64
N SER A 147 4.54 -15.66 -0.57
CA SER A 147 3.16 -15.25 -0.30
C SER A 147 2.81 -13.88 -0.90
N CYS A 148 3.79 -13.17 -1.48
CA CYS A 148 3.61 -11.85 -2.09
C CYS A 148 3.19 -11.98 -3.56
N LYS A 149 1.89 -11.79 -3.85
CA LYS A 149 1.35 -11.94 -5.20
C LYS A 149 1.42 -10.60 -5.96
N PRO A 150 2.15 -10.51 -7.08
CA PRO A 150 2.26 -9.27 -7.85
C PRO A 150 0.94 -8.96 -8.56
N LEU A 151 0.49 -7.70 -8.48
CA LEU A 151 -0.75 -7.25 -9.11
C LEU A 151 -0.49 -6.31 -10.28
N CYS A 152 0.42 -5.35 -10.13
CA CYS A 152 0.75 -4.34 -11.14
C CYS A 152 2.25 -4.10 -11.18
N LEU A 153 2.80 -4.05 -12.39
CA LEU A 153 4.19 -3.75 -12.68
C LEU A 153 4.22 -2.60 -13.67
N THR A 154 4.94 -1.52 -13.33
CA THR A 154 5.00 -0.32 -14.15
C THR A 154 6.39 0.28 -14.13
N PHE A 155 6.87 0.78 -15.28
CA PHE A 155 8.08 1.60 -15.34
C PHE A 155 7.70 3.06 -15.10
N VAL A 156 7.93 3.54 -13.88
CA VAL A 156 7.59 4.89 -13.43
C VAL A 156 8.51 5.26 -12.28
N ASP A 157 8.83 6.55 -12.14
CA ASP A 157 9.39 7.07 -10.90
C ASP A 157 8.26 7.21 -9.89
N GLU A 158 8.40 6.67 -8.69
CA GLU A 158 7.42 6.90 -7.61
C GLU A 158 7.20 8.38 -7.28
N SER A 159 8.16 9.23 -7.66
CA SER A 159 8.09 10.69 -7.49
C SER A 159 7.32 11.39 -8.62
N ASP A 160 6.97 10.68 -9.70
CA ASP A 160 6.08 11.16 -10.76
C ASP A 160 4.62 10.85 -10.39
N HIS A 161 4.02 11.77 -9.63
CA HIS A 161 2.65 11.65 -9.13
C HIS A 161 1.62 11.49 -10.25
N GLU A 162 1.80 12.17 -11.39
CA GLU A 162 0.82 12.18 -12.47
C GLU A 162 0.71 10.80 -13.11
N THR A 163 1.85 10.22 -13.50
CA THR A 163 1.87 8.88 -14.11
C THR A 163 1.50 7.81 -13.08
N LEU A 164 1.98 7.93 -11.84
CA LEU A 164 1.70 6.95 -10.78
C LEU A 164 0.21 6.88 -10.46
N THR A 165 -0.45 8.03 -10.27
CA THR A 165 -1.90 8.08 -9.99
C THR A 165 -2.73 7.64 -11.18
N ALA A 166 -2.32 7.94 -12.42
CA ALA A 166 -2.99 7.47 -13.61
C ALA A 166 -2.97 5.93 -13.72
N VAL A 167 -1.83 5.29 -13.39
CA VAL A 167 -1.67 3.83 -13.43
C VAL A 167 -2.38 3.14 -12.25
N LEU A 168 -2.28 3.69 -11.03
CA LEU A 168 -2.85 3.08 -9.83
C LEU A 168 -4.34 3.41 -9.61
N GLY A 169 -4.86 4.47 -10.23
CA GLY A 169 -6.25 4.92 -10.09
C GLY A 169 -7.29 3.82 -10.31
N PRO A 170 -7.21 3.02 -11.41
CA PRO A 170 -8.10 1.88 -11.62
C PRO A 170 -8.03 0.83 -10.50
N ILE A 171 -6.85 0.59 -9.92
CA ILE A 171 -6.66 -0.36 -8.81
C ILE A 171 -7.36 0.15 -7.55
N VAL A 172 -7.22 1.46 -7.25
CA VAL A 172 -7.92 2.10 -6.11
C VAL A 172 -9.43 2.06 -6.30
N ALA A 173 -9.92 2.28 -7.52
CA ALA A 173 -11.34 2.21 -7.84
C ALA A 173 -11.90 0.79 -7.65
N GLU A 174 -11.19 -0.23 -8.16
CA GLU A 174 -11.52 -1.65 -7.98
C GLU A 174 -11.53 -2.01 -6.47
N ARG A 175 -10.49 -1.63 -5.72
CA ARG A 175 -10.37 -1.82 -4.27
C ARG A 175 -11.57 -1.23 -3.53
N THR A 176 -11.93 0.02 -3.83
CA THR A 176 -13.04 0.73 -3.19
C THR A 176 -14.39 0.07 -3.50
N ALA A 177 -14.61 -0.36 -4.74
CA ALA A 177 -15.82 -1.08 -5.12
C ALA A 177 -15.96 -2.42 -4.37
N MET A 178 -14.86 -3.14 -4.17
CA MET A 178 -14.85 -4.44 -3.49
C MET A 178 -15.20 -4.35 -2.00
N LYS A 179 -14.89 -3.24 -1.32
CA LYS A 179 -15.23 -3.05 0.11
C LYS A 179 -16.73 -3.10 0.40
N GLU A 180 -17.54 -2.64 -0.56
CA GLU A 180 -19.00 -2.53 -0.43
C GLU A 180 -19.76 -3.77 -0.92
N SER A 181 -19.03 -4.83 -1.31
CA SER A 181 -19.62 -6.02 -1.91
C SER A 181 -19.12 -7.31 -1.24
N ARG A 182 -19.74 -8.42 -1.62
CA ARG A 182 -19.35 -9.76 -1.21
C ARG A 182 -19.05 -10.59 -2.44
N LEU A 183 -17.93 -11.27 -2.43
CA LEU A 183 -17.57 -12.22 -3.47
C LEU A 183 -18.32 -13.53 -3.24
N ILE A 184 -18.89 -14.10 -4.29
CA ILE A 184 -19.44 -15.45 -4.33
C ILE A 184 -18.55 -16.28 -5.25
N VAL A 185 -17.91 -17.31 -4.69
CA VAL A 185 -17.05 -18.25 -5.44
C VAL A 185 -17.21 -19.64 -4.87
N SER A 186 -17.15 -20.67 -5.71
CA SER A 186 -17.22 -22.06 -5.26
C SER A 186 -15.91 -22.43 -4.54
N ILE A 187 -15.94 -22.94 -3.31
CA ILE A 187 -14.78 -23.44 -2.55
C ILE A 187 -15.21 -24.73 -1.84
N GLY A 188 -14.50 -25.84 -2.09
CA GLY A 188 -14.90 -27.18 -1.67
C GLY A 188 -16.18 -27.66 -2.37
N GLY A 189 -16.40 -27.23 -3.61
CA GLY A 189 -17.60 -27.57 -4.39
C GLY A 189 -18.88 -26.82 -4.02
N LEU A 190 -18.86 -25.94 -3.00
CA LEU A 190 -20.01 -25.13 -2.57
C LEU A 190 -19.78 -23.65 -2.83
N PRO A 191 -20.81 -22.89 -3.29
CA PRO A 191 -20.72 -21.43 -3.37
C PRO A 191 -20.59 -20.84 -1.97
N ARG A 192 -19.54 -20.05 -1.73
CA ARG A 192 -19.29 -19.38 -0.46
C ARG A 192 -19.16 -17.87 -0.62
N SER A 193 -19.61 -17.13 0.40
CA SER A 193 -19.62 -15.66 0.43
C SER A 193 -18.49 -15.08 1.28
N PHE A 194 -17.66 -14.25 0.66
CA PHE A 194 -16.47 -13.63 1.27
C PHE A 194 -16.58 -12.10 1.30
N ARG A 195 -16.15 -11.50 2.39
CA ARG A 195 -15.88 -10.05 2.51
C ARG A 195 -14.38 -9.81 2.57
N PHE A 196 -13.92 -8.71 2.00
CA PHE A 196 -12.50 -8.35 1.98
C PHE A 196 -12.22 -7.15 2.88
N HIS A 197 -11.15 -7.26 3.67
CA HIS A 197 -10.63 -6.20 4.53
C HIS A 197 -9.22 -5.86 4.07
N PHE A 198 -9.09 -4.75 3.35
CA PHE A 198 -7.82 -4.28 2.83
C PHE A 198 -7.04 -3.51 3.89
N ARG A 199 -5.77 -3.87 4.07
CA ARG A 199 -4.81 -3.23 4.97
C ARG A 199 -3.59 -2.84 4.16
N GLY A 200 -3.56 -1.58 3.74
CA GLY A 200 -2.41 -1.01 3.07
C GLY A 200 -1.30 -0.69 4.09
N THR A 201 -0.40 -1.65 4.33
CA THR A 201 0.63 -1.56 5.39
C THR A 201 2.06 -1.75 4.88
N GLY A 202 2.25 -2.25 3.66
CA GLY A 202 3.59 -2.50 3.10
C GLY A 202 4.05 -1.35 2.20
N TYR A 203 4.12 -0.16 2.75
CA TYR A 203 4.60 1.05 2.10
C TYR A 203 5.70 1.66 2.96
N ASP A 204 6.77 2.17 2.34
CA ASP A 204 7.75 2.98 3.05
C ASP A 204 7.16 4.37 3.40
N GLU A 205 7.82 5.11 4.29
CA GLU A 205 7.28 6.41 4.73
C GLU A 205 7.14 7.40 3.56
N LYS A 206 8.06 7.32 2.58
CA LYS A 206 8.05 8.19 1.41
C LYS A 206 6.77 7.98 0.59
N MET A 207 6.45 6.71 0.28
CA MET A 207 5.25 6.34 -0.47
C MET A 207 3.97 6.66 0.31
N VAL A 208 3.94 6.43 1.63
CA VAL A 208 2.78 6.81 2.47
C VAL A 208 2.52 8.31 2.37
N ARG A 209 3.56 9.15 2.50
CA ARG A 209 3.42 10.61 2.42
C ARG A 209 2.89 11.05 1.06
N GLU A 210 3.39 10.47 -0.02
CA GLU A 210 2.94 10.75 -1.38
C GLU A 210 1.46 10.35 -1.59
N MET A 211 1.07 9.16 -1.12
CA MET A 211 -0.30 8.64 -1.27
C MET A 211 -1.34 9.35 -0.40
N GLU A 212 -0.93 9.82 0.79
CA GLU A 212 -1.76 10.53 1.77
C GLU A 212 -1.63 12.06 1.67
N GLY A 213 -0.95 12.59 0.65
CA GLY A 213 -0.87 14.03 0.39
C GLY A 213 -0.12 14.85 1.44
N LEU A 214 0.78 14.19 2.19
CA LEU A 214 1.61 14.80 3.22
C LEU A 214 2.89 15.37 2.60
N GLU A 215 3.40 16.45 3.19
CA GLU A 215 4.75 16.92 2.86
C GLU A 215 5.81 15.82 3.09
N ALA A 216 6.88 15.83 2.29
CA ALA A 216 7.95 14.83 2.33
C ALA A 216 8.65 14.72 3.70
N SER A 217 9.39 13.62 3.92
CA SER A 217 9.97 13.22 5.22
C SER A 217 10.92 14.25 5.87
N GLY A 218 11.41 15.25 5.11
CA GLY A 218 12.19 16.37 5.64
C GLY A 218 11.38 17.46 6.33
N SER A 219 10.05 17.42 6.27
CA SER A 219 9.14 18.45 6.80
C SER A 219 9.25 18.67 8.32
N THR A 220 8.81 19.83 8.78
CA THR A 220 8.57 20.11 10.19
C THR A 220 7.52 19.17 10.80
N TYR A 221 6.57 18.63 10.01
CA TYR A 221 5.60 17.62 10.46
C TYR A 221 6.14 16.21 10.22
N VAL A 222 6.70 15.62 11.29
CA VAL A 222 7.56 14.43 11.19
C VAL A 222 6.81 13.10 11.22
N CYS A 223 5.56 13.07 11.68
CA CYS A 223 4.82 11.82 11.86
C CYS A 223 3.75 11.65 10.78
N THR A 224 3.57 10.44 10.25
CA THR A 224 2.43 10.10 9.39
C THR A 224 1.15 9.81 10.20
N LEU A 225 1.27 9.61 11.52
CA LEU A 225 0.19 9.16 12.40
C LEU A 225 -0.35 10.25 13.33
N CYS A 226 0.45 11.26 13.66
CA CYS A 226 0.07 12.37 14.55
C CYS A 226 0.51 13.73 13.99
N ASP A 227 0.10 14.81 14.66
CA ASP A 227 0.30 16.19 14.18
C ASP A 227 1.51 16.90 14.78
N SER A 228 2.27 16.21 15.63
CA SER A 228 3.41 16.79 16.33
C SER A 228 4.49 17.28 15.35
N THR A 229 4.97 18.49 15.60
CA THR A 229 6.13 19.03 14.88
C THR A 229 7.44 18.41 15.38
N ARG A 230 8.52 18.57 14.61
CA ARG A 230 9.87 18.14 14.99
C ARG A 230 10.30 18.69 16.35
N ALA A 231 10.04 19.96 16.61
CA ALA A 231 10.41 20.62 17.86
C ALA A 231 9.59 20.07 19.05
N GLU A 232 8.28 19.92 18.89
CA GLU A 232 7.41 19.36 19.93
C GLU A 232 7.77 17.90 20.25
N ALA A 233 8.00 17.08 19.22
CA ALA A 233 8.42 15.69 19.38
C ALA A 233 9.78 15.54 20.06
N SER A 234 10.68 16.52 19.92
CA SER A 234 11.97 16.53 20.64
C SER A 234 11.83 16.84 22.14
N GLN A 235 10.78 17.58 22.52
CA GLN A 235 10.51 17.92 23.92
C GLN A 235 9.73 16.81 24.64
N ASN A 236 8.79 16.18 23.96
CA ASN A 236 8.02 15.05 24.46
C ASN A 236 8.11 13.91 23.44
N MET A 237 8.87 12.86 23.77
CA MET A 237 9.17 11.77 22.83
C MET A 237 8.18 10.59 22.90
N VAL A 238 7.50 10.40 24.02
CA VAL A 238 6.79 9.13 24.32
C VAL A 238 5.28 9.27 24.48
N LEU A 239 4.78 10.50 24.64
CA LEU A 239 3.35 10.74 24.85
C LEU A 239 2.75 11.45 23.64
N HIS A 240 2.28 10.64 22.69
CA HIS A 240 1.56 11.05 21.48
C HIS A 240 0.36 10.13 21.25
N SER A 241 -0.64 10.61 20.52
CA SER A 241 -1.80 9.81 20.10
C SER A 241 -1.90 9.79 18.58
N VAL A 242 -2.35 8.68 18.00
CA VAL A 242 -2.69 8.60 16.57
C VAL A 242 -3.93 9.48 16.33
N THR A 243 -3.79 10.46 15.45
CA THR A 243 -4.87 11.38 15.07
C THR A 243 -5.19 11.25 13.59
N ARG A 244 -4.16 11.20 12.74
CA ARG A 244 -4.31 11.20 11.28
C ARG A 244 -5.02 9.96 10.76
N SER A 245 -5.88 10.19 9.78
CA SER A 245 -6.56 9.16 9.00
C SER A 245 -6.80 9.65 7.57
N HIS A 246 -7.09 8.74 6.66
CA HIS A 246 -7.33 9.07 5.25
C HIS A 246 -8.48 10.09 5.07
N ASP A 247 -9.61 9.85 5.75
CA ASP A 247 -10.78 10.74 5.69
C ASP A 247 -10.46 12.14 6.23
N GLU A 248 -9.73 12.21 7.35
CA GLU A 248 -9.29 13.49 7.90
C GLU A 248 -8.32 14.22 6.95
N ASN A 249 -7.41 13.50 6.30
CA ASN A 249 -6.49 14.11 5.33
C ASN A 249 -7.24 14.66 4.12
N LEU A 250 -8.30 13.99 3.66
CA LEU A 250 -9.16 14.51 2.58
C LEU A 250 -9.85 15.82 3.01
N GLU A 251 -10.38 15.88 4.22
CA GLU A 251 -10.99 17.11 4.76
C GLU A 251 -9.98 18.24 4.91
N ARG A 252 -8.78 17.94 5.44
CA ARG A 252 -7.67 18.90 5.57
C ARG A 252 -7.23 19.44 4.22
N TYR A 253 -7.17 18.60 3.19
CA TYR A 253 -6.87 19.05 1.83
C TYR A 253 -7.93 20.01 1.29
N GLU A 254 -9.22 19.77 1.53
CA GLU A 254 -10.27 20.70 1.09
C GLU A 254 -10.16 22.06 1.81
N ILE A 255 -9.76 22.08 3.08
CA ILE A 255 -9.43 23.32 3.80
C ILE A 255 -8.22 24.01 3.16
N TRP A 256 -7.14 23.28 2.87
CA TRP A 256 -5.96 23.79 2.18
C TRP A 256 -6.30 24.43 0.83
N ARG A 257 -7.07 23.71 0.00
CA ARG A 257 -7.43 24.14 -1.36
C ARG A 257 -8.38 25.34 -1.37
N THR A 258 -9.34 25.39 -0.45
CA THR A 258 -10.36 26.45 -0.44
C THR A 258 -9.97 27.67 0.38
N ASN A 259 -9.03 27.52 1.33
CA ASN A 259 -8.60 28.54 2.29
C ASN A 259 -9.77 29.39 2.81
N PRO A 260 -10.74 28.78 3.51
CA PRO A 260 -11.99 29.46 3.90
C PRO A 260 -11.76 30.59 4.90
N PHE A 261 -10.61 30.62 5.57
CA PHE A 261 -10.24 31.63 6.55
C PHE A 261 -9.33 32.73 5.98
N SER A 262 -8.96 32.64 4.69
CA SER A 262 -8.07 33.60 4.02
C SER A 262 -6.73 33.79 4.76
N GLU A 263 -6.20 32.70 5.30
CA GLU A 263 -4.94 32.68 6.03
C GLU A 263 -3.74 32.83 5.10
N SER A 264 -2.62 33.31 5.63
CA SER A 264 -1.35 33.28 4.92
C SER A 264 -0.88 31.83 4.70
N ALA A 265 0.10 31.64 3.82
CA ALA A 265 0.60 30.30 3.50
C ALA A 265 1.14 29.55 4.73
N GLU A 266 1.80 30.25 5.67
CA GLU A 266 2.35 29.63 6.88
C GLU A 266 1.26 29.25 7.88
N GLU A 267 0.30 30.14 8.12
CA GLU A 267 -0.85 29.89 8.99
C GLU A 267 -1.73 28.75 8.46
N LEU A 268 -2.01 28.74 7.16
CA LEU A 268 -2.80 27.69 6.52
C LEU A 268 -2.08 26.34 6.58
N ARG A 269 -0.76 26.32 6.31
CA ARG A 269 0.08 25.12 6.41
C ARG A 269 0.06 24.55 7.84
N ASP A 270 0.08 25.42 8.85
CA ASP A 270 -0.06 24.98 10.24
C ASP A 270 -1.46 24.46 10.56
N ARG A 271 -2.51 25.11 10.08
CA ARG A 271 -3.89 24.64 10.26
C ARG A 271 -4.10 23.23 9.74
N VAL A 272 -3.58 22.93 8.56
CA VAL A 272 -3.74 21.61 7.91
C VAL A 272 -2.62 20.62 8.26
N LYS A 273 -1.68 21.03 9.12
CA LYS A 273 -0.56 20.22 9.63
C LYS A 273 0.26 19.56 8.51
N GLY A 274 0.49 20.30 7.42
CA GLY A 274 1.32 19.85 6.29
C GLY A 274 0.62 18.92 5.28
N VAL A 275 -0.71 18.84 5.27
CA VAL A 275 -1.46 18.25 4.15
C VAL A 275 -1.59 19.30 3.04
N SER A 276 -0.90 19.09 1.92
CA SER A 276 -0.82 20.07 0.81
C SER A 276 -1.18 19.50 -0.56
N ALA A 277 -1.29 18.18 -0.67
CA ALA A 277 -1.80 17.48 -1.84
C ALA A 277 -3.04 16.66 -1.45
N LYS A 278 -3.84 16.27 -2.45
CA LYS A 278 -5.04 15.48 -2.21
C LYS A 278 -4.64 14.01 -2.00
N PRO A 279 -4.98 13.38 -0.86
CA PRO A 279 -4.83 11.94 -0.70
C PRO A 279 -5.56 11.19 -1.82
N PHE A 280 -4.91 10.18 -2.41
CA PHE A 280 -5.52 9.40 -3.50
C PHE A 280 -5.75 7.93 -3.16
N MET A 281 -4.98 7.37 -2.22
CA MET A 281 -5.10 5.97 -1.78
C MET A 281 -5.05 5.92 -0.26
N GLU A 282 -6.06 5.30 0.34
CA GLU A 282 -6.13 5.07 1.78
C GLU A 282 -5.09 4.04 2.23
N THR A 283 -4.28 4.45 3.20
CA THR A 283 -3.30 3.62 3.89
C THR A 283 -3.75 3.34 5.33
N GLN A 284 -3.33 2.21 5.89
CA GLN A 284 -3.58 1.92 7.30
C GLN A 284 -2.60 2.74 8.15
N PRO A 285 -3.07 3.49 9.17
CA PRO A 285 -2.17 4.15 10.13
C PRO A 285 -1.35 3.10 10.90
N THR A 286 -0.11 2.89 10.47
CA THR A 286 0.84 1.90 11.01
C THR A 286 2.28 2.34 10.75
N LEU A 287 3.24 1.53 11.19
CA LEU A 287 4.67 1.72 10.99
C LEU A 287 5.25 0.51 10.23
N ASP A 288 6.05 0.76 9.20
CA ASP A 288 6.81 -0.31 8.53
C ASP A 288 8.02 -0.74 9.37
N ALA A 289 8.04 -2.03 9.72
CA ALA A 289 9.08 -2.57 10.57
C ALA A 289 10.48 -2.50 9.93
N LEU A 290 10.60 -2.73 8.62
CA LEU A 290 11.90 -2.80 7.95
C LEU A 290 12.57 -1.43 7.89
N HIS A 291 11.88 -0.41 7.36
CA HIS A 291 12.45 0.93 7.27
C HIS A 291 12.64 1.58 8.63
N CYS A 292 11.83 1.23 9.64
CA CYS A 292 12.06 1.62 11.04
C CYS A 292 13.39 1.11 11.57
N ASP A 293 13.66 -0.18 11.39
CA ASP A 293 14.89 -0.82 11.87
C ASP A 293 16.12 -0.22 11.17
N ILE A 294 16.06 -0.08 9.83
CA ILE A 294 17.12 0.57 9.04
C ILE A 294 17.34 2.01 9.50
N GLY A 295 16.27 2.79 9.68
CA GLY A 295 16.34 4.18 10.11
C GLY A 295 16.98 4.33 11.49
N ASN A 296 16.57 3.50 12.46
CA ASN A 296 17.15 3.47 13.79
C ASN A 296 18.62 3.03 13.74
N ALA A 297 18.96 1.97 13.01
CA ALA A 297 20.34 1.51 12.87
C ALA A 297 21.26 2.60 12.29
N ILE A 298 20.79 3.35 11.28
CA ILE A 298 21.53 4.50 10.71
C ILE A 298 21.73 5.60 11.75
N GLU A 299 20.73 5.87 12.59
CA GLU A 299 20.86 6.88 13.64
C GLU A 299 21.86 6.46 14.72
N PHE A 300 21.83 5.20 15.16
CA PHE A 300 22.85 4.65 16.05
C PHE A 300 24.24 4.67 15.41
N TYR A 301 24.36 4.40 14.10
CA TYR A 301 25.63 4.51 13.37
C TYR A 301 26.19 5.94 13.38
N LYS A 302 25.34 6.98 13.34
CA LYS A 302 25.77 8.37 13.52
C LYS A 302 26.21 8.65 14.95
N ILE A 303 25.43 8.19 15.94
CA ILE A 303 25.78 8.33 17.36
C ILE A 303 27.16 7.72 17.62
N PHE A 304 27.45 6.50 17.14
CA PHE A 304 28.76 5.89 17.31
C PHE A 304 29.91 6.69 16.69
N GLN A 305 29.71 7.28 15.50
CA GLN A 305 30.70 8.18 14.90
C GLN A 305 30.94 9.43 15.76
N ASP A 306 29.88 10.03 16.29
CA ASP A 306 29.96 11.24 17.10
C ASP A 306 30.57 10.97 18.50
N GLU A 307 30.36 9.77 19.06
CA GLU A 307 31.00 9.33 20.31
C GLU A 307 32.51 9.10 20.15
N ILE A 308 32.98 8.51 19.02
CA ILE A 308 34.42 8.40 18.72
C ILE A 308 35.08 9.78 18.66
N GLY A 309 34.36 10.78 18.16
CA GLY A 309 34.84 12.15 18.02
C GLY A 309 34.70 13.02 19.27
N GLU A 310 34.07 12.52 20.32
CA GLU A 310 33.67 13.29 21.51
C GLU A 310 32.98 14.61 21.12
N VAL A 311 32.02 14.57 20.18
CA VAL A 311 31.37 15.77 19.62
C VAL A 311 30.67 16.62 20.70
N PHE A 312 30.27 16.01 21.81
CA PHE A 312 29.74 16.71 22.98
C PHE A 312 30.76 17.69 23.62
N GLN A 313 32.07 17.47 23.44
CA GLN A 313 33.13 18.41 23.86
C GLN A 313 33.52 19.39 22.74
N LYS A 314 33.50 18.91 21.48
CA LYS A 314 33.89 19.68 20.29
C LYS A 314 32.71 19.80 19.33
N VAL A 315 31.88 20.81 19.56
CA VAL A 315 30.54 20.95 18.95
C VAL A 315 30.56 21.17 17.42
N ASN A 316 31.67 21.64 16.85
CA ASN A 316 31.78 21.95 15.42
C ASN A 316 33.02 21.29 14.76
N PRO A 317 33.03 19.96 14.59
CA PRO A 317 34.15 19.28 13.94
C PRO A 317 34.13 19.50 12.43
N SER A 318 35.32 19.50 11.83
CA SER A 318 35.50 19.60 10.39
C SER A 318 35.02 18.34 9.66
N ARG A 319 34.80 18.47 8.35
CA ARG A 319 34.43 17.33 7.49
C ARG A 319 35.51 16.24 7.46
N GLU A 320 36.78 16.64 7.56
CA GLU A 320 37.91 15.70 7.57
C GLU A 320 37.96 14.88 8.86
N GLU A 321 37.75 15.53 10.02
CA GLU A 321 37.63 14.84 11.31
C GLU A 321 36.46 13.84 11.31
N ARG A 322 35.26 14.27 10.87
CA ARG A 322 34.10 13.37 10.73
C ARG A 322 34.39 12.17 9.80
N ARG A 323 35.13 12.40 8.70
CA ARG A 323 35.54 11.32 7.80
C ARG A 323 36.53 10.36 8.48
N SER A 324 37.44 10.89 9.28
CA SER A 324 38.38 10.07 10.05
C SER A 324 37.67 9.20 11.08
N TRP A 325 36.67 9.74 11.80
CA TRP A 325 35.90 8.96 12.78
C TRP A 325 35.07 7.88 12.12
N ARG A 326 34.46 8.17 10.96
CA ARG A 326 33.76 7.16 10.16
C ARG A 326 34.67 6.04 9.68
N ALA A 327 35.92 6.35 9.33
CA ALA A 327 36.88 5.34 8.91
C ALA A 327 37.43 4.50 10.08
N ALA A 328 37.36 5.03 11.31
CA ALA A 328 37.79 4.34 12.52
C ALA A 328 36.72 3.38 13.09
N LEU A 329 35.44 3.69 12.86
CA LEU A 329 34.30 2.83 13.17
C LEU A 329 34.21 1.66 12.18
#